data_AF-R9QQL6-F1
#
_entry.id   AF-R9QQL6-F1
#
_cell.length_a   1.000
_cell.length_b   1.000
_cell.length_c   1.000
_cell.angle_alpha   90.00
_cell.angle_beta   90.00
_cell.angle_gamma   90.00
#
_symmetry.space_group_name_H-M   'P 1'
#
loop_
_entity.id
_entity.type
_entity.pdbx_description
1 polymer ?
#
loop_
_entity_poly.entity_id
_entity_poly.type
_entity_poly.pdbx_seq_one_letter_code
_entity_poly.pdbx_strand_id
1 'polypeptide(L)'
;GVCVQTETVLRQALTERIKPVLMVNKLDRAFLELQLDPEDAYQNFQRTIETANVIIATYEDELLGDVQVYPEKGTVGFGSGLHGWGFTLSKFADMYASKFGVAKDRMVLKLWGDNFYDPKTKKWKKSSQADDGSTLRRAFVQFILDPIYKLFDSIMKDETEKYNKMLKSLGIVLKGEERDLRNKNLLKAVMRKFLPASDALLEMLVVHLPSPVKAQKYRVENLYEGPMDDECAEAIRSCNPDGPLMLYVSKMVPTSDKGRFYAFGR
;
A
#
# COMPACT_ATOMS: atom_id res chain seq x y z
N GLY A 1 3.51 3.53 13.75
CA GLY A 1 4.30 4.72 13.37
C GLY A 1 5.60 4.28 12.72
N VAL A 2 6.44 5.24 12.35
CA VAL A 2 7.77 5.03 11.77
C VAL A 2 8.78 4.86 12.90
N CYS A 3 9.54 3.78 12.92
CA CYS A 3 10.58 3.58 13.93
C CYS A 3 11.93 4.13 13.46
N VAL A 4 12.85 4.38 14.41
CA VAL A 4 14.20 4.92 14.12
C VAL A 4 14.94 4.06 13.11
N GLN A 5 14.84 2.72 13.21
CA GLN A 5 15.48 1.83 12.24
C GLN A 5 14.89 1.99 10.82
N THR A 6 13.56 2.12 10.71
CA THR A 6 12.91 2.36 9.41
C THR A 6 13.36 3.69 8.83
N GLU A 7 13.47 4.73 9.65
CA GLU A 7 14.01 6.01 9.22
C GLU A 7 15.44 5.87 8.68
N THR A 8 16.36 5.26 9.45
CA THR A 8 17.76 5.09 9.02
C THR A 8 17.87 4.35 7.68
N VAL A 9 17.13 3.26 7.52
CA VAL A 9 17.16 2.46 6.27
C VAL A 9 16.49 3.22 5.12
N LEU A 10 15.42 3.95 5.38
CA LEU A 10 14.76 4.79 4.37
C LEU A 10 15.70 5.89 3.87
N ARG A 11 16.44 6.53 4.79
CA ARG A 11 17.47 7.53 4.45
C ARG A 11 18.53 6.95 3.51
N GLN A 12 19.05 5.77 3.82
CA GLN A 12 20.02 5.08 2.96
C GLN A 12 19.44 4.78 1.57
N ALA A 13 18.19 4.30 1.51
CA ALA A 13 17.52 4.01 0.25
C ALA A 13 17.34 5.27 -0.61
N LEU A 14 17.01 6.41 0.00
CA LEU A 14 16.85 7.68 -0.72
C LEU A 14 18.19 8.21 -1.26
N THR A 15 19.28 8.11 -0.50
CA THR A 15 20.64 8.43 -0.99
C THR A 15 21.00 7.60 -2.24
N GLU A 16 20.57 6.35 -2.27
CA GLU A 16 20.73 5.44 -3.41
C GLU A 16 19.73 5.69 -4.55
N ARG A 17 18.95 6.78 -4.48
CA ARG A 17 17.89 7.13 -5.43
C ARG A 17 16.83 6.02 -5.61
N ILE A 18 16.53 5.28 -4.54
CA ILE A 18 15.48 4.26 -4.55
C ILE A 18 14.13 4.92 -4.25
N LYS A 19 13.17 4.73 -5.15
CA LYS A 19 11.80 5.25 -4.98
C LYS A 19 11.02 4.42 -3.96
N PRO A 20 10.47 5.04 -2.89
CA PRO A 20 9.72 4.31 -1.88
C PRO A 20 8.26 4.07 -2.28
N VAL A 21 7.69 3.00 -1.72
CA VAL A 21 6.24 2.79 -1.55
C VAL A 21 6.00 2.37 -0.10
N LEU A 22 4.86 2.72 0.48
CA LEU A 22 4.60 2.54 1.91
C LEU A 22 3.47 1.54 2.15
N MET A 23 3.70 0.55 3.00
CA MET A 23 2.65 -0.34 3.51
C MET A 23 2.42 -0.06 4.99
N VAL A 24 1.27 0.54 5.33
CA VAL A 24 0.82 0.67 6.72
C VAL A 24 0.34 -0.70 7.17
N ASN A 25 1.16 -1.38 7.98
CA ASN A 25 0.93 -2.75 8.41
C ASN A 25 0.37 -2.81 9.84
N LYS A 26 -0.12 -4.01 10.23
CA LYS A 26 -0.70 -4.33 11.55
C LYS A 26 -2.01 -3.62 11.84
N LEU A 27 -2.82 -3.37 10.82
CA LEU A 27 -4.16 -2.78 10.99
C LEU A 27 -5.08 -3.64 11.86
N ASP A 28 -4.86 -4.96 11.90
CA ASP A 28 -5.59 -5.86 12.78
C ASP A 28 -5.52 -5.46 14.27
N ARG A 29 -4.41 -4.86 14.72
CA ARG A 29 -4.26 -4.39 16.11
C ARG A 29 -5.17 -3.20 16.41
N ALA A 30 -5.35 -2.30 15.45
CA ALA A 30 -6.25 -1.16 15.59
C ALA A 30 -7.70 -1.62 15.83
N PHE A 31 -8.08 -2.75 15.21
CA PHE A 31 -9.44 -3.26 15.23
C PHE A 31 -9.69 -4.25 16.38
N LEU A 32 -8.80 -5.21 16.59
CA LEU A 32 -9.00 -6.33 17.51
C LEU A 32 -8.46 -6.08 18.91
N GLU A 33 -7.35 -5.34 19.03
CA GLU A 33 -6.69 -5.11 20.32
C GLU A 33 -7.08 -3.75 20.90
N LEU A 34 -6.92 -2.69 20.12
CA LEU A 34 -7.12 -1.32 20.57
C LEU A 34 -8.57 -0.85 20.45
N GLN A 35 -9.37 -1.53 19.61
CA GLN A 35 -10.77 -1.20 19.32
C GLN A 35 -10.99 0.30 19.05
N LEU A 36 -10.08 0.90 18.28
CA LEU A 36 -10.11 2.34 17.99
C LEU A 36 -11.37 2.70 17.23
N ASP A 37 -11.92 3.90 17.49
CA ASP A 37 -12.91 4.47 16.59
C ASP A 37 -12.31 4.56 15.17
N PRO A 38 -13.09 4.27 14.11
CA PRO A 38 -12.59 4.35 12.75
C PRO A 38 -11.97 5.71 12.36
N GLU A 39 -12.45 6.83 12.89
CA GLU A 39 -11.83 8.14 12.64
C GLU A 39 -10.47 8.24 13.34
N ASP A 40 -10.35 7.79 14.58
CA ASP A 40 -9.06 7.75 15.30
C ASP A 40 -8.04 6.84 14.57
N ALA A 41 -8.49 5.70 14.06
CA ALA A 41 -7.67 4.82 13.24
C ALA A 41 -7.19 5.53 11.96
N TYR A 42 -8.08 6.23 11.25
CA TYR A 42 -7.72 7.05 10.10
C TYR A 42 -6.68 8.12 10.45
N GLN A 43 -6.89 8.88 11.53
CA GLN A 43 -5.95 9.91 11.98
C GLN A 43 -4.57 9.32 12.31
N ASN A 44 -4.53 8.11 12.89
CA ASN A 44 -3.27 7.40 13.12
C ASN A 44 -2.55 7.00 11.83
N PHE A 45 -3.30 6.56 10.81
CA PHE A 45 -2.73 6.24 9.50
C PHE A 45 -2.19 7.49 8.81
N GLN A 46 -2.97 8.58 8.81
CA GLN A 46 -2.58 9.86 8.24
C GLN A 46 -1.28 10.37 8.90
N ARG A 47 -1.21 10.41 10.23
CA ARG A 47 0.01 10.82 10.96
C ARG A 47 1.22 9.94 10.63
N THR A 48 1.01 8.64 10.44
CA THR A 48 2.10 7.72 10.06
C THR A 48 2.63 8.04 8.66
N ILE A 49 1.75 8.33 7.71
CA ILE A 49 2.10 8.71 6.33
C ILE A 49 2.81 10.07 6.32
N GLU A 50 2.28 11.06 7.06
CA GLU A 50 2.90 12.37 7.21
C GLU A 50 4.32 12.27 7.79
N THR A 51 4.51 11.46 8.84
CA THR A 51 5.83 11.24 9.43
C THR A 51 6.81 10.63 8.42
N ALA A 52 6.36 9.67 7.61
CA ALA A 52 7.18 9.10 6.54
C ALA A 52 7.53 10.15 5.47
N ASN A 53 6.56 10.97 5.06
CA ASN A 53 6.78 12.03 4.09
C ASN A 53 7.69 13.15 4.60
N VAL A 54 7.67 13.47 5.90
CA VAL A 54 8.63 14.41 6.49
C VAL A 54 10.06 13.90 6.30
N ILE A 55 10.31 12.60 6.53
CA ILE A 55 11.64 12.00 6.30
C ILE A 55 12.00 12.04 4.81
N ILE A 56 11.06 11.65 3.93
CA ILE A 56 11.29 11.64 2.49
C ILE A 56 11.59 13.05 1.95
N ALA A 57 10.85 14.05 2.41
CA ALA A 57 11.01 15.44 2.02
C ALA A 57 12.36 16.05 2.42
N THR A 58 13.09 15.44 3.36
CA THR A 58 14.46 15.89 3.68
C THR A 58 15.49 15.56 2.60
N TYR A 59 15.12 14.77 1.58
CA TYR A 59 15.95 14.40 0.45
C TYR A 59 15.33 14.96 -0.83
N GLU A 60 15.85 16.10 -1.28
CA GLU A 60 15.52 16.66 -2.58
C GLU A 60 16.60 16.26 -3.59
N ASP A 61 16.19 15.53 -4.62
CA ASP A 61 17.01 15.22 -5.78
C ASP A 61 16.21 15.59 -7.04
N GLU A 62 16.70 16.56 -7.81
CA GLU A 62 16.02 17.08 -8.99
C GLU A 62 15.73 15.98 -10.03
N LEU A 63 16.56 14.93 -10.11
CA LEU A 63 16.39 13.82 -11.04
C LEU A 63 15.26 12.86 -10.61
N LEU A 64 14.95 12.82 -9.32
CA LEU A 64 13.87 12.00 -8.77
C LEU A 64 12.52 12.74 -8.73
N GLY A 65 12.56 14.06 -8.55
CA GLY A 65 11.37 14.87 -8.33
C GLY A 65 10.63 14.48 -7.05
N ASP A 66 9.30 14.56 -7.06
CA ASP A 66 8.47 14.16 -5.91
C ASP A 66 8.43 12.64 -5.73
N VAL A 67 9.11 12.16 -4.68
CA VAL A 67 9.13 10.77 -4.24
C VAL A 67 8.35 10.53 -2.94
N GLN A 68 7.58 11.51 -2.47
CA GLN A 68 6.68 11.32 -1.34
C GLN A 68 5.59 10.31 -1.66
N VAL A 69 5.01 9.71 -0.61
CA VAL A 69 3.99 8.67 -0.71
C VAL A 69 2.61 9.22 -0.34
N TYR A 70 1.64 8.92 -1.19
CA TYR A 70 0.26 9.39 -1.08
C TYR A 70 -0.72 8.22 -1.34
N PRO A 71 -1.70 7.99 -0.46
CA PRO A 71 -2.73 6.97 -0.67
C PRO A 71 -3.54 7.18 -1.95
N GLU A 72 -3.88 8.43 -2.27
CA GLU A 72 -4.64 8.80 -3.46
C GLU A 72 -3.84 8.69 -4.76
N LYS A 73 -2.50 8.61 -4.68
CA LYS A 73 -1.65 8.28 -5.82
C LYS A 73 -1.33 6.77 -5.91
N GLY A 74 -1.86 5.94 -5.02
CA GLY A 74 -1.65 4.48 -5.00
C GLY A 74 -0.32 4.02 -4.38
N THR A 75 0.58 4.94 -4.02
CA THR A 75 1.89 4.62 -3.39
C THR A 75 1.83 4.22 -1.91
N VAL A 76 0.62 4.17 -1.33
CA VAL A 76 0.38 3.70 0.04
C VAL A 76 -0.66 2.60 0.05
N GLY A 77 -0.32 1.47 0.68
CA GLY A 77 -1.19 0.36 0.98
C GLY A 77 -1.46 0.24 2.48
N PHE A 78 -2.56 -0.42 2.83
CA PHE A 78 -3.01 -0.64 4.20
C PHE A 78 -3.34 -2.11 4.41
N GLY A 79 -2.95 -2.69 5.54
CA GLY A 79 -3.33 -4.08 5.83
C GLY A 79 -2.67 -4.74 7.03
N SER A 80 -2.71 -6.07 7.02
CA SER A 80 -2.13 -6.93 8.04
C SER A 80 -1.42 -8.12 7.40
N GLY A 81 -0.10 -8.16 7.53
CA GLY A 81 0.69 -9.31 7.15
C GLY A 81 0.35 -10.57 7.96
N LEU A 82 -0.02 -10.41 9.24
CA LEU A 82 -0.39 -11.53 10.11
C LEU A 82 -1.63 -12.27 9.59
N HIS A 83 -2.62 -11.52 9.11
CA HIS A 83 -3.86 -12.08 8.59
C HIS A 83 -3.80 -12.30 7.07
N GLY A 84 -2.81 -11.73 6.38
CA GLY A 84 -2.59 -11.89 4.94
C GLY A 84 -3.57 -11.09 4.08
N TRP A 85 -4.02 -9.94 4.56
CA TRP A 85 -4.91 -9.05 3.80
C TRP A 85 -4.33 -7.64 3.70
N GLY A 86 -4.66 -6.94 2.62
CA GLY A 86 -4.25 -5.57 2.37
C GLY A 86 -4.95 -4.97 1.17
N PHE A 87 -4.96 -3.65 1.10
CA PHE A 87 -5.62 -2.90 0.04
C PHE A 87 -4.91 -1.58 -0.23
N THR A 88 -5.05 -1.10 -1.46
CA THR A 88 -4.87 0.31 -1.82
C THR A 88 -6.25 0.94 -2.01
N LEU A 89 -6.33 2.26 -2.15
CA LEU A 89 -7.61 2.93 -2.44
C LEU A 89 -8.21 2.50 -3.79
N SER A 90 -7.37 2.08 -4.73
CA SER A 90 -7.76 1.60 -6.07
C SER A 90 -8.78 0.46 -5.98
N LYS A 91 -8.56 -0.51 -5.07
CA LYS A 91 -9.48 -1.64 -4.84
C LYS A 91 -10.89 -1.20 -4.49
N PHE A 92 -11.03 -0.21 -3.60
CA PHE A 92 -12.34 0.31 -3.19
C PHE A 92 -12.91 1.28 -4.22
N ALA A 93 -12.06 2.02 -4.94
CA ALA A 93 -12.49 2.84 -6.06
C ALA A 93 -13.16 1.98 -7.15
N ASP A 94 -12.62 0.80 -7.48
CA ASP A 94 -13.24 -0.14 -8.42
C ASP A 94 -14.63 -0.60 -7.95
N MET A 95 -14.77 -0.91 -6.65
CA MET A 95 -16.04 -1.35 -6.09
C MET A 95 -17.13 -0.27 -6.13
N TYR A 96 -16.74 1.00 -5.99
CA TYR A 96 -17.67 2.11 -5.81
C TYR A 96 -17.84 3.01 -7.05
N ALA A 97 -16.89 3.03 -7.98
CA ALA A 97 -16.91 3.88 -9.18
C ALA A 97 -18.22 3.74 -9.95
N SER A 98 -18.61 2.51 -10.29
CA SER A 98 -19.86 2.21 -11.00
C SER A 98 -21.10 2.58 -10.18
N LYS A 99 -21.05 2.44 -8.85
CA LYS A 99 -22.17 2.76 -7.95
C LYS A 99 -22.44 4.25 -7.87
N PHE A 100 -21.40 5.08 -7.93
CA PHE A 100 -21.52 6.53 -7.90
C PHE A 100 -21.57 7.16 -9.31
N GLY A 101 -21.38 6.37 -10.37
CA GLY A 101 -21.28 6.89 -11.74
C GLY A 101 -20.08 7.81 -11.94
N VAL A 102 -18.97 7.55 -11.22
CA VAL A 102 -17.74 8.36 -11.26
C VAL A 102 -16.60 7.50 -11.78
N ALA A 103 -15.73 8.06 -12.63
CA ALA A 103 -14.53 7.37 -13.10
C ALA A 103 -13.62 6.93 -11.92
N LYS A 104 -12.98 5.76 -12.04
CA LYS A 104 -12.13 5.16 -11.01
C LYS A 104 -11.11 6.16 -10.44
N ASP A 105 -10.36 6.84 -11.30
CA ASP A 105 -9.30 7.77 -10.89
C ASP A 105 -9.85 8.94 -10.06
N ARG A 106 -11.04 9.43 -10.42
CA ARG A 106 -11.72 10.48 -9.64
C ARG A 106 -12.25 9.93 -8.32
N MET A 107 -12.70 8.68 -8.29
CA MET A 107 -13.18 8.02 -7.06
C MET A 107 -12.04 7.82 -6.06
N VAL A 108 -10.85 7.43 -6.51
CA VAL A 108 -9.65 7.30 -5.65
C VAL A 108 -9.38 8.60 -4.89
N LEU A 109 -9.40 9.74 -5.59
CA LEU A 109 -9.19 11.07 -4.98
C LEU A 109 -10.26 11.46 -3.93
N LYS A 110 -11.44 10.81 -3.96
CA LYS A 110 -12.52 11.02 -3.00
C LYS A 110 -12.42 10.11 -1.78
N LEU A 111 -11.63 9.04 -1.84
CA LEU A 111 -11.53 8.05 -0.78
C LEU A 111 -10.49 8.40 0.30
N TRP A 112 -9.78 9.52 0.17
CA TRP A 112 -8.77 9.97 1.14
C TRP A 112 -8.93 11.45 1.49
N GLY A 113 -8.38 11.88 2.63
CA GLY A 113 -8.37 13.27 3.06
C GLY A 113 -9.75 13.79 3.50
N ASP A 114 -9.91 15.11 3.43
CA ASP A 114 -11.16 15.82 3.75
C ASP A 114 -12.18 15.71 2.60
N ASN A 115 -12.65 14.49 2.36
CA ASN A 115 -13.76 14.22 1.47
C ASN A 115 -14.86 13.51 2.27
N PHE A 116 -16.08 14.01 2.12
CA PHE A 116 -17.26 13.55 2.85
C PHE A 116 -18.40 13.31 1.85
N TYR A 117 -19.19 12.25 2.03
CA TYR A 117 -20.35 11.99 1.19
C TYR A 117 -21.61 12.11 2.03
N ASP A 118 -22.48 13.03 1.63
CA ASP A 118 -23.77 13.24 2.27
C ASP A 118 -24.81 12.32 1.63
N PRO A 119 -25.31 11.28 2.32
CA PRO A 119 -26.27 10.34 1.74
C PRO A 119 -27.65 10.96 1.55
N LYS A 120 -28.00 12.04 2.26
CA LYS A 120 -29.28 12.73 2.13
C LYS A 120 -29.31 13.57 0.87
N THR A 121 -28.27 14.37 0.65
CA THR A 121 -28.16 15.24 -0.53
C THR A 121 -27.53 14.55 -1.74
N LYS A 122 -26.91 13.38 -1.54
CA LYS A 122 -26.13 12.62 -2.52
C LYS A 122 -24.98 13.43 -3.13
N LYS A 123 -24.39 14.32 -2.35
CA LYS A 123 -23.32 15.23 -2.78
C LYS A 123 -22.03 14.97 -2.01
N TRP A 124 -20.91 15.18 -2.70
CA TRP A 124 -19.59 15.23 -2.09
C TRP A 124 -19.34 16.60 -1.48
N LYS A 125 -18.81 16.62 -0.25
CA LYS A 125 -18.45 17.83 0.50
C LYS A 125 -16.99 17.77 0.94
N LYS A 126 -16.40 18.94 1.17
CA LYS A 126 -15.05 19.13 1.73
C LYS A 126 -15.05 19.43 3.23
N SER A 127 -16.22 19.68 3.80
CA SER A 127 -16.42 19.89 5.23
C SER A 127 -17.16 18.69 5.82
N SER A 128 -16.87 18.40 7.08
CA SER A 128 -17.57 17.39 7.88
C SER A 128 -18.96 17.83 8.33
N GLN A 129 -19.43 19.02 7.95
CA GLN A 129 -20.80 19.48 8.26
C GLN A 129 -21.74 19.29 7.07
N ALA A 130 -22.88 18.65 7.33
CA ALA A 130 -24.00 18.57 6.41
C ALA A 130 -24.83 19.87 6.43
N ASP A 131 -25.73 20.02 5.45
CA ASP A 131 -26.55 21.24 5.32
C ASP A 131 -27.62 21.35 6.42
N ASP A 132 -27.91 20.24 7.09
CA ASP A 132 -28.82 20.14 8.24
C ASP A 132 -28.11 20.27 9.60
N GLY A 133 -26.81 20.61 9.59
CA GLY A 133 -25.98 20.73 10.80
C GLY A 133 -25.45 19.41 11.36
N SER A 134 -25.78 18.25 10.76
CA SER A 134 -25.25 16.96 11.20
C SER A 134 -23.79 16.74 10.76
N THR A 135 -23.05 15.95 11.54
CA THR A 135 -21.66 15.59 11.21
C THR A 135 -21.62 14.44 10.21
N LEU A 136 -20.97 14.68 9.07
CA LEU A 136 -20.66 13.70 8.06
C LEU A 136 -19.41 12.91 8.42
N ARG A 137 -19.43 11.61 8.13
CA ARG A 137 -18.25 10.77 8.25
C ARG A 137 -17.37 10.92 7.02
N ARG A 138 -16.06 10.91 7.24
CA ARG A 138 -15.06 10.94 6.18
C ARG A 138 -15.25 9.76 5.24
N ALA A 139 -14.98 9.96 3.96
CA ALA A 139 -15.17 8.95 2.93
C ALA A 139 -14.34 7.68 3.18
N PHE A 140 -13.08 7.83 3.58
CA PHE A 140 -12.23 6.67 3.96
C PHE A 140 -12.89 5.86 5.08
N VAL A 141 -13.37 6.54 6.12
CA VAL A 141 -14.04 5.89 7.24
C VAL A 141 -15.34 5.21 6.78
N GLN A 142 -16.22 5.94 6.12
CA GLN A 142 -17.55 5.47 5.72
C GLN A 142 -17.52 4.32 4.71
N PHE A 143 -16.62 4.39 3.72
CA PHE A 143 -16.63 3.47 2.58
C PHE A 143 -15.58 2.35 2.67
N ILE A 144 -14.55 2.53 3.51
CA ILE A 144 -13.45 1.55 3.63
C ILE A 144 -13.43 0.96 5.04
N LEU A 145 -13.22 1.77 6.08
CA LEU A 145 -13.09 1.25 7.44
C LEU A 145 -14.39 0.67 7.97
N ASP A 146 -15.52 1.35 7.84
CA ASP A 146 -16.79 0.90 8.37
C ASP A 146 -17.21 -0.50 7.87
N PRO A 147 -17.13 -0.81 6.56
CA PRO A 147 -17.36 -2.18 6.09
C PRO A 147 -16.39 -3.21 6.69
N ILE A 148 -15.11 -2.87 6.82
CA ILE A 148 -14.11 -3.75 7.42
C ILE A 148 -14.43 -3.99 8.91
N TYR A 149 -14.69 -2.94 9.68
CA TYR A 149 -15.07 -3.02 11.09
C TYR A 149 -16.33 -3.84 11.30
N LYS A 150 -17.38 -3.59 10.50
CA LYS A 150 -18.63 -4.35 10.57
C LYS A 150 -18.41 -5.83 10.27
N LEU A 151 -17.55 -6.16 9.32
CA LEU A 151 -17.22 -7.55 8.99
C LEU A 151 -16.42 -8.22 10.12
N PHE A 152 -15.44 -7.52 10.69
CA PHE A 152 -14.67 -8.00 11.83
C PHE A 152 -15.59 -8.26 13.04
N ASP A 153 -16.40 -7.27 13.41
CA ASP A 153 -17.27 -7.33 14.58
C ASP A 153 -18.33 -8.44 14.44
N SER A 154 -18.99 -8.52 13.28
CA SER A 154 -20.01 -9.55 13.04
C SER A 154 -19.44 -10.97 13.06
N ILE A 155 -18.23 -11.20 12.53
CA ILE A 155 -17.57 -12.51 12.60
C ILE A 155 -17.15 -12.84 14.04
N MET A 156 -16.60 -11.86 14.78
CA MET A 156 -16.12 -12.08 16.14
C MET A 156 -17.25 -12.26 17.16
N LYS A 157 -18.44 -11.71 16.88
CA LYS A 157 -19.68 -11.90 17.67
C LYS A 157 -20.54 -13.07 17.20
N ASP A 158 -20.09 -13.82 16.20
CA ASP A 158 -20.80 -14.94 15.57
C ASP A 158 -22.20 -14.57 15.02
N GLU A 159 -22.36 -13.34 14.53
CA GLU A 159 -23.59 -12.82 13.91
C GLU A 159 -23.77 -13.39 12.49
N THR A 160 -24.04 -14.69 12.42
CA THR A 160 -24.00 -15.51 11.20
C THR A 160 -24.83 -14.99 10.05
N GLU A 161 -26.06 -14.53 10.31
CA GLU A 161 -26.92 -13.96 9.27
C GLU A 161 -26.32 -12.68 8.67
N LYS A 162 -25.76 -11.82 9.52
CA LYS A 162 -25.22 -10.51 9.15
C LYS A 162 -23.93 -10.64 8.35
N TYR A 163 -22.95 -11.42 8.84
CA TYR A 163 -21.72 -11.58 8.08
C TYR A 163 -21.96 -12.35 6.78
N ASN A 164 -22.83 -13.36 6.73
CA ASN A 164 -23.15 -14.07 5.47
C ASN A 164 -23.78 -13.15 4.42
N LYS A 165 -24.66 -12.22 4.83
CA LYS A 165 -25.20 -11.19 3.95
C LYS A 165 -24.09 -10.28 3.40
N MET A 166 -23.13 -9.89 4.25
CA MET A 166 -21.97 -9.11 3.82
C MET A 166 -21.08 -9.89 2.84
N LEU A 167 -20.75 -11.16 3.14
CA LEU A 167 -19.97 -12.03 2.25
C LEU A 167 -20.61 -12.12 0.86
N LYS A 168 -21.93 -12.34 0.79
CA LYS A 168 -22.67 -12.37 -0.47
C LYS A 168 -22.58 -11.04 -1.22
N SER A 169 -22.75 -9.91 -0.53
CA SER A 169 -22.68 -8.57 -1.16
C SER A 169 -21.28 -8.22 -1.67
N LEU A 170 -20.24 -8.77 -1.03
CA LEU A 170 -18.83 -8.59 -1.40
C LEU A 170 -18.34 -9.66 -2.40
N GLY A 171 -19.20 -10.60 -2.81
CA GLY A 171 -18.83 -11.68 -3.72
C GLY A 171 -17.87 -12.73 -3.12
N ILE A 172 -17.82 -12.83 -1.79
CA ILE A 172 -16.91 -13.75 -1.08
C ILE A 172 -17.59 -15.11 -0.92
N VAL A 173 -16.97 -16.16 -1.43
CA VAL A 173 -17.47 -17.54 -1.36
C VAL A 173 -16.52 -18.40 -0.52
N LEU A 174 -17.06 -18.96 0.58
CA LEU A 174 -16.36 -19.94 1.43
C LEU A 174 -16.55 -21.36 0.86
N LYS A 175 -15.45 -22.10 0.70
CA LYS A 175 -15.41 -23.45 0.12
C LYS A 175 -14.99 -24.49 1.14
N GLY A 176 -15.60 -25.69 1.07
CA GLY A 176 -15.22 -26.84 1.91
C GLY A 176 -15.15 -26.49 3.39
N GLU A 177 -14.04 -26.87 4.02
CA GLU A 177 -13.74 -26.67 5.45
C GLU A 177 -13.71 -25.18 5.88
N GLU A 178 -13.61 -24.23 4.95
CA GLU A 178 -13.65 -22.79 5.29
C GLU A 178 -14.99 -22.37 5.93
N ARG A 179 -16.07 -23.12 5.67
CA ARG A 179 -17.40 -22.89 6.25
C ARG A 179 -17.49 -23.30 7.72
N ASP A 180 -16.61 -24.18 8.15
CA ASP A 180 -16.56 -24.70 9.52
C ASP A 180 -15.64 -23.86 10.40
N LEU A 181 -14.85 -22.97 9.80
CA LEU A 181 -14.03 -22.01 10.54
C LEU A 181 -14.90 -21.06 11.35
N ARG A 182 -14.39 -20.63 12.50
CA ARG A 182 -15.02 -19.66 13.40
C ARG A 182 -14.04 -18.59 13.86
N ASN A 183 -14.58 -17.49 14.39
CA ASN A 183 -13.82 -16.42 15.04
C ASN A 183 -12.62 -15.95 14.17
N LYS A 184 -11.42 -15.87 14.77
CA LYS A 184 -10.19 -15.41 14.10
C LYS A 184 -9.82 -16.25 12.87
N ASN A 185 -10.11 -17.55 12.84
CA ASN A 185 -9.78 -18.39 11.69
C ASN A 185 -10.69 -18.08 10.49
N LEU A 186 -11.99 -17.91 10.74
CA LEU A 186 -12.94 -17.48 9.72
C LEU A 186 -12.59 -16.08 9.22
N LEU A 187 -12.30 -15.16 10.13
CA LEU A 187 -11.91 -13.79 9.80
C LEU A 187 -10.69 -13.75 8.87
N LYS A 188 -9.65 -14.53 9.17
CA LYS A 188 -8.45 -14.64 8.32
C LYS A 188 -8.81 -15.16 6.92
N ALA A 189 -9.60 -16.22 6.83
CA ALA A 189 -10.00 -16.80 5.54
C ALA A 189 -10.83 -15.82 4.70
N VAL A 190 -11.80 -15.15 5.32
CA VAL A 190 -12.65 -14.13 4.68
C VAL A 190 -11.82 -12.95 4.18
N MET A 191 -10.95 -12.39 5.03
CA MET A 191 -10.16 -11.21 4.67
C MET A 191 -9.15 -11.49 3.56
N ARG A 192 -8.56 -12.68 3.53
CA ARG A 192 -7.66 -13.10 2.42
C ARG A 192 -8.38 -13.19 1.08
N LYS A 193 -9.66 -13.57 1.07
CA LYS A 193 -10.46 -13.58 -0.16
C LYS A 193 -10.99 -12.20 -0.53
N PHE A 194 -11.29 -11.36 0.46
CA PHE A 194 -11.82 -10.03 0.24
C PHE A 194 -10.76 -9.07 -0.29
N LEU A 195 -9.61 -9.01 0.41
CA LEU A 195 -8.53 -8.05 0.17
C LEU A 195 -7.19 -8.79 0.22
N PRO A 196 -6.82 -9.60 -0.79
CA PRO A 196 -5.56 -10.33 -0.77
C PRO A 196 -4.36 -9.37 -0.64
N ALA A 197 -3.49 -9.58 0.34
CA ALA A 197 -2.34 -8.70 0.54
C ALA A 197 -1.38 -8.69 -0.66
N SER A 198 -1.26 -9.83 -1.36
CA SER A 198 -0.45 -9.96 -2.58
C SER A 198 -0.89 -8.96 -3.64
N ASP A 199 -2.20 -8.80 -3.84
CA ASP A 199 -2.74 -7.98 -4.92
C ASP A 199 -2.43 -6.51 -4.66
N ALA A 200 -2.63 -6.05 -3.41
CA ALA A 200 -2.30 -4.70 -3.01
C ALA A 200 -0.80 -4.40 -3.13
N LEU A 201 0.06 -5.34 -2.71
CA LEU A 201 1.51 -5.18 -2.83
C LEU A 201 1.94 -5.17 -4.30
N LEU A 202 1.48 -6.13 -5.11
CA LEU A 202 1.85 -6.22 -6.52
C LEU A 202 1.38 -5.01 -7.32
N GLU A 203 0.17 -4.49 -7.05
CA GLU A 203 -0.30 -3.25 -7.63
C GLU A 203 0.67 -2.10 -7.35
N MET A 204 1.05 -1.90 -6.08
CA MET A 204 2.00 -0.85 -5.73
C MET A 204 3.37 -1.02 -6.40
N LEU A 205 3.90 -2.24 -6.40
CA LEU A 205 5.21 -2.53 -6.97
C LEU A 205 5.23 -2.32 -8.49
N VAL A 206 4.25 -2.86 -9.21
CA VAL A 206 4.20 -2.82 -10.68
C VAL A 206 3.89 -1.42 -11.19
N VAL A 207 2.98 -0.69 -10.53
CA VAL A 207 2.52 0.61 -11.02
C VAL A 207 3.49 1.74 -10.64
N HIS A 208 4.11 1.67 -9.46
CA HIS A 208 4.84 2.82 -8.91
C HIS A 208 6.36 2.65 -8.83
N LEU A 209 6.89 1.42 -8.78
CA LEU A 209 8.34 1.23 -8.79
C LEU A 209 8.90 1.31 -10.22
N PRO A 210 10.04 1.99 -10.40
CA PRO A 210 10.67 2.10 -11.70
C PRO A 210 11.27 0.76 -12.13
N SER A 211 11.15 0.44 -13.42
CA SER A 211 11.87 -0.68 -14.02
C SER A 211 13.39 -0.42 -14.04
N PRO A 212 14.23 -1.46 -14.17
CA PRO A 212 15.66 -1.35 -14.49
C PRO A 212 16.00 -0.26 -15.50
N VAL A 213 15.31 -0.27 -16.65
CA VAL A 213 15.50 0.66 -17.77
C VAL A 213 15.23 2.11 -17.39
N LYS A 214 14.27 2.36 -16.49
CA LYS A 214 13.97 3.71 -16.00
C LYS A 214 14.94 4.12 -14.89
N ALA A 215 15.20 3.22 -13.95
CA ALA A 215 15.99 3.49 -12.75
C ALA A 215 17.47 3.73 -13.06
N GLN A 216 18.08 2.91 -13.92
CA GLN A 216 19.51 3.04 -14.19
C GLN A 216 19.90 4.38 -14.82
N LYS A 217 19.00 5.01 -15.58
CA LYS A 217 19.23 6.34 -16.19
C LYS A 217 19.68 7.40 -15.20
N TYR A 218 19.05 7.43 -14.02
CA TYR A 218 19.37 8.39 -12.97
C TYR A 218 20.20 7.77 -11.83
N ARG A 219 20.42 6.46 -11.82
CA ARG A 219 21.25 5.80 -10.79
C ARG A 219 22.69 5.54 -11.21
N VAL A 220 23.01 5.60 -12.52
CA VAL A 220 24.36 5.33 -13.03
C VAL A 220 25.42 6.19 -12.33
N GLU A 221 25.13 7.46 -12.07
CA GLU A 221 26.03 8.40 -11.40
C GLU A 221 26.39 8.00 -9.96
N ASN A 222 25.49 7.26 -9.27
CA ASN A 222 25.73 6.78 -7.92
C ASN A 222 26.43 5.41 -7.91
N LEU A 223 26.31 4.65 -9.01
CA LEU A 223 26.69 3.24 -9.06
C LEU A 223 28.00 2.98 -9.81
N TYR A 224 28.44 3.92 -10.66
CA TYR A 224 29.60 3.77 -11.51
C TYR A 224 30.63 4.86 -11.22
N GLU A 225 31.87 4.46 -10.93
CA GLU A 225 32.97 5.35 -10.54
C GLU A 225 33.82 5.83 -11.73
N GLY A 226 33.53 5.35 -12.95
CA GLY A 226 34.23 5.75 -14.18
C GLY A 226 33.67 7.02 -14.82
N PRO A 227 34.21 7.41 -15.99
CA PRO A 227 33.69 8.55 -16.76
C PRO A 227 32.24 8.35 -17.19
N MET A 228 31.38 9.35 -16.99
CA MET A 228 29.95 9.26 -17.32
C MET A 228 29.64 9.31 -18.83
N ASP A 229 30.66 9.56 -19.64
CA ASP A 229 30.65 9.67 -21.10
C ASP A 229 31.29 8.45 -21.80
N ASP A 230 31.69 7.43 -21.03
CA ASP A 230 32.22 6.20 -21.61
C ASP A 230 31.13 5.18 -22.02
N GLU A 231 31.55 4.13 -22.71
CA GLU A 231 30.65 3.08 -23.21
C GLU A 231 29.99 2.27 -22.08
N CYS A 232 30.65 2.13 -20.92
CA CYS A 232 30.14 1.38 -19.78
C CYS A 232 29.02 2.17 -19.08
N ALA A 233 29.23 3.45 -18.81
CA ALA A 233 28.27 4.35 -18.23
C ALA A 233 27.02 4.46 -19.12
N GLU A 234 27.19 4.60 -20.44
CA GLU A 234 26.05 4.66 -21.37
C GLU A 234 25.29 3.33 -21.44
N ALA A 235 25.99 2.18 -21.42
CA ALA A 235 25.34 0.88 -21.38
C ALA A 235 24.55 0.65 -20.07
N ILE A 236 25.10 1.07 -18.92
CA ILE A 236 24.37 1.04 -17.65
C ILE A 236 23.16 1.98 -17.72
N ARG A 237 23.35 3.23 -18.15
CA ARG A 237 22.30 4.27 -18.23
C ARG A 237 21.12 3.80 -19.07
N SER A 238 21.39 3.18 -20.21
CA SER A 238 20.38 2.68 -21.14
C SER A 238 19.85 1.27 -20.79
N CYS A 239 20.43 0.60 -19.79
CA CYS A 239 20.15 -0.80 -19.46
C CYS A 239 20.32 -1.73 -20.68
N ASN A 240 21.37 -1.50 -21.47
CA ASN A 240 21.59 -2.16 -22.76
C ASN A 240 22.12 -3.59 -22.58
N PRO A 241 21.37 -4.64 -22.96
CA PRO A 241 21.83 -6.02 -22.87
C PRO A 241 22.95 -6.36 -23.87
N ASP A 242 23.11 -5.58 -24.93
CA ASP A 242 24.12 -5.78 -25.98
C ASP A 242 25.37 -4.91 -25.77
N GLY A 243 25.45 -4.17 -24.66
CA GLY A 243 26.62 -3.35 -24.29
C GLY A 243 27.71 -4.14 -23.56
N PRO A 244 28.78 -3.45 -23.09
CA PRO A 244 29.79 -4.07 -22.24
C PRO A 244 29.19 -4.74 -21.01
N LEU A 245 29.68 -5.94 -20.66
CA LEU A 245 29.20 -6.67 -19.49
C LEU A 245 29.62 -5.96 -18.21
N MET A 246 28.64 -5.38 -17.51
CA MET A 246 28.81 -4.73 -16.21
C MET A 246 27.99 -5.49 -15.17
N LEU A 247 28.66 -6.18 -14.24
CA LEU A 247 28.02 -6.96 -13.19
C LEU A 247 28.51 -6.52 -11.81
N TYR A 248 27.58 -6.16 -10.93
CA TYR A 248 27.85 -5.79 -9.54
C TYR A 248 27.51 -6.96 -8.60
N VAL A 249 28.54 -7.62 -8.06
CA VAL A 249 28.36 -8.68 -7.06
C VAL A 249 28.14 -8.07 -5.69
N SER A 250 26.93 -8.21 -5.15
CA SER A 250 26.54 -7.62 -3.86
C SER A 250 26.81 -8.54 -2.66
N LYS A 251 26.75 -9.87 -2.86
CA LYS A 251 26.93 -10.85 -1.79
C LYS A 251 27.39 -12.21 -2.33
N MET A 252 28.05 -12.98 -1.48
CA MET A 252 28.38 -14.38 -1.73
C MET A 252 27.43 -15.28 -0.94
N VAL A 253 26.67 -16.13 -1.63
CA VAL A 253 25.66 -17.01 -1.02
C VAL A 253 26.25 -18.42 -0.87
N PRO A 254 26.34 -18.99 0.34
CA PRO A 254 26.87 -20.34 0.53
C PRO A 254 25.96 -21.36 -0.14
N THR A 255 26.59 -22.38 -0.74
CA THR A 255 25.87 -23.50 -1.36
C THR A 255 25.83 -24.72 -0.44
N SER A 256 25.02 -25.74 -0.79
CA SER A 256 25.02 -27.03 -0.11
C SER A 256 26.35 -27.78 -0.26
N ASP A 257 27.10 -27.49 -1.33
CA ASP A 257 28.43 -28.04 -1.55
C ASP A 257 29.44 -27.28 -0.68
N LYS A 258 30.06 -27.99 0.26
CA LYS A 258 31.03 -27.41 1.20
C LYS A 258 32.14 -26.68 0.45
N GLY A 259 32.35 -25.42 0.80
CA GLY A 259 33.41 -24.58 0.25
C GLY A 259 33.06 -23.86 -1.07
N ARG A 260 31.83 -24.00 -1.57
CA ARG A 260 31.36 -23.25 -2.76
C ARG A 260 30.34 -22.18 -2.39
N PHE A 261 30.45 -21.06 -3.10
CA PHE A 261 29.57 -19.90 -2.96
C PHE A 261 29.08 -19.46 -4.34
N TYR A 262 27.82 -19.03 -4.42
CA TYR A 262 27.28 -18.33 -5.58
C TYR A 262 27.49 -16.83 -5.40
N ALA A 263 28.07 -16.17 -6.41
CA ALA A 263 28.07 -14.72 -6.49
C ALA A 263 26.65 -14.25 -6.84
N PHE A 264 26.03 -13.44 -5.96
CA PHE A 264 24.71 -12.88 -6.17
C PHE A 264 24.83 -11.37 -6.39
N GLY A 265 24.39 -10.95 -7.57
CA GLY A 265 24.54 -9.60 -8.06
C GLY A 265 23.52 -9.27 -9.12
N ARG A 266 23.67 -8.09 -9.70
CA ARG A 266 22.90 -7.63 -10.84
C ARG A 266 23.85 -7.03 -11.86
#